data_AF-A0A4Q3FT91-F1
#
_entry.id   AF-A0A4Q3FT91-F1
#
_cell.length_a   1.000
_cell.length_b   1.000
_cell.length_c   1.000
_cell.angle_alpha   90.00
_cell.angle_beta   90.00
_cell.angle_gamma   90.00
#
_symmetry.space_group_name_H-M   'P 1'
#
loop_
_entity.id
_entity.type
_entity.pdbx_description
1 polymer ?
#
loop_
_entity_poly.entity_id
_entity_poly.type
_entity_poly.pdbx_seq_one_letter_code
_entity_poly.pdbx_strand_id
1 'polypeptide(L)' 'MNENLNPSSEHLSSIEQEIEKVLRPQVFEDFTGQDKILENLRVFVKA' A
#
# COMPACT_ATOMS: atom_id res chain seq x y z
N MET A 1 0.76 -13.66 -9.07
CA MET A 1 0.96 -12.30 -8.55
C MET A 1 0.27 -11.35 -9.52
N ASN A 2 -0.11 -10.12 -9.14
CA ASN A 2 -0.71 -9.19 -10.10
C ASN A 2 0.42 -8.56 -10.91
N GLU A 3 0.43 -8.81 -12.22
CA GLU A 3 1.48 -8.34 -13.14
C GLU A 3 1.60 -6.81 -13.21
N ASN A 4 0.58 -6.08 -12.76
CA ASN A 4 0.57 -4.62 -12.72
C ASN A 4 1.06 -4.05 -11.37
N LEU A 5 1.37 -4.91 -10.39
CA LEU A 5 1.78 -4.50 -9.06
C LEU A 5 3.22 -4.96 -8.81
N ASN A 6 4.17 -4.03 -8.93
CA ASN A 6 5.53 -4.22 -8.46
C ASN A 6 5.74 -3.47 -7.14
N PRO A 7 5.88 -4.18 -6.00
CA PRO A 7 6.13 -3.54 -4.70
C PRO A 7 7.59 -3.10 -4.49
N SER A 8 8.50 -3.43 -5.42
CA SER A 8 9.92 -3.06 -5.34
C SER A 8 10.11 -1.55 -5.56
N SER A 9 10.92 -0.93 -4.70
CA SER A 9 11.32 0.48 -4.84
C SER A 9 12.56 0.68 -5.73
N GLU A 10 13.11 -0.39 -6.31
CA GLU A 10 14.35 -0.36 -7.10
C GLU A 10 14.26 0.51 -8.36
N HIS A 11 13.04 0.71 -8.90
CA HIS A 11 12.82 1.52 -10.09
C HIS A 11 12.60 3.02 -9.79
N LEU A 12 12.50 3.39 -8.51
CA LEU A 12 12.21 4.77 -8.09
C LEU A 12 13.51 5.57 -7.96
N SER A 13 13.54 6.76 -8.56
CA SER A 13 14.56 7.77 -8.29
C SER A 13 14.48 8.27 -6.84
N SER A 14 15.53 8.95 -6.37
CA SER A 14 15.58 9.46 -4.99
C SER A 14 14.41 10.39 -4.65
N ILE A 15 13.97 11.21 -5.61
CA ILE A 15 12.84 12.13 -5.42
C ILE A 15 11.53 11.35 -5.34
N GLU A 16 11.34 10.36 -6.23
CA GLU A 16 10.15 9.51 -6.21
C GLU A 16 10.07 8.71 -4.91
N GLN A 17 11.19 8.26 -4.35
CA GLN A 17 11.22 7.61 -3.04
C GLN A 17 10.78 8.53 -1.91
N GLU A 18 11.16 9.81 -1.92
CA GLU A 18 10.69 10.76 -0.90
C GLU A 18 9.20 11.04 -1.03
N ILE A 19 8.71 11.22 -2.26
CA ILE A 19 7.27 11.38 -2.53
C ILE A 19 6.50 10.15 -2.08
N GLU A 20 6.99 8.95 -2.42
CA GLU A 20 6.36 7.68 -2.08
C GLU A 20 6.25 7.50 -0.56
N LYS A 21 7.31 7.81 0.19
CA LYS A 21 7.29 7.77 1.67
C LYS A 21 6.21 8.67 2.28
N VAL A 22 5.96 9.83 1.68
CA VAL A 22 4.96 10.78 2.16
C VAL A 22 3.55 10.36 1.76
N LEU A 23 3.38 9.79 0.57
CA LEU A 23 2.07 9.41 0.03
C LEU A 23 1.60 8.01 0.42
N ARG A 24 2.51 7.11 0.83
CA ARG A 24 2.17 5.74 1.19
C ARG A 24 1.27 5.72 2.43
N PRO A 25 0.07 5.11 2.34
CA PRO A 25 -0.80 4.85 3.49
C PRO A 25 -0.04 4.16 4.63
N GLN A 26 -0.14 4.69 5.85
CA GLN A 26 0.54 4.15 7.03
C GLN A 26 -0.42 3.28 7.86
N VAL A 27 -1.70 3.62 7.86
CA VAL A 27 -2.76 2.89 8.57
C VAL A 27 -3.89 2.51 7.62
N PHE A 28 -4.76 1.58 8.05
CA PHE A 28 -5.85 1.09 7.20
C PHE A 28 -6.87 2.18 6.82
N GLU A 29 -7.01 3.20 7.67
CA GLU A 29 -7.89 4.35 7.48
C GLU A 29 -7.40 5.29 6.37
N ASP A 30 -6.11 5.25 6.02
CA ASP A 30 -5.52 6.04 4.94
C ASP A 30 -5.87 5.48 3.54
N PHE A 31 -6.34 4.23 3.47
CA PHE A 31 -6.76 3.63 2.21
C PHE A 31 -8.17 4.08 1.84
N THR A 32 -8.34 4.51 0.59
CA THR A 32 -9.64 4.88 0.05
C THR A 32 -10.22 3.78 -0.84
N GLY A 33 -11.48 3.42 -0.60
CA GLY A 33 -12.22 2.43 -1.39
C GLY A 33 -11.84 0.98 -1.05
N GLN A 34 -12.41 0.03 -1.80
CA GLN A 34 -12.23 -1.41 -1.60
C GLN A 34 -12.51 -1.88 -0.15
N ASP A 35 -13.59 -1.39 0.46
CA ASP A 35 -13.91 -1.61 1.87
C ASP A 35 -13.92 -3.10 2.28
N LYS A 36 -14.46 -3.96 1.40
CA LYS A 36 -14.50 -5.42 1.61
C LYS A 36 -13.12 -6.06 1.70
N ILE A 37 -12.14 -5.56 0.94
CA ILE A 37 -10.77 -6.06 0.99
C ILE A 37 -10.09 -5.57 2.27
N LEU A 38 -10.29 -4.31 2.66
CA LEU A 38 -9.78 -3.77 3.92
C LEU A 38 -10.34 -4.54 5.13
N GLU A 39 -11.61 -4.90 5.12
CA GLU A 39 -12.23 -5.72 6.17
C GLU A 39 -11.56 -7.10 6.29
N ASN A 40 -11.37 -7.81 5.18
CA ASN A 40 -10.68 -9.10 5.18
C ASN A 40 -9.24 -8.98 5.70
N LEU A 41 -8.50 -7.94 5.28
CA LEU A 41 -7.13 -7.70 5.75
C LEU A 41 -7.08 -7.42 7.25
N ARG A 42 -8.02 -6.64 7.78
CA ARG A 42 -8.11 -6.37 9.23
C ARG A 42 -8.35 -7.65 10.04
N VAL A 43 -9.20 -8.56 9.54
CA VAL A 43 -9.43 -9.87 10.19
C VAL A 43 -8.16 -10.71 10.16
N PHE A 44 -7.48 -10.78 9.01
CA PHE A 44 -6.26 -11.56 8.85
C PHE A 44 -5.12 -11.10 9.76
N VAL A 45 -4.94 -9.79 9.95
CA VAL A 45 -3.87 -9.23 10.80
C VAL A 45 -4.14 -9.40 12.31
N LYS A 46 -5.41 -9.49 12.72
CA LYS A 46 -5.81 -9.63 14.13
C LYS A 46 -5.89 -11.09 14.61
N ALA A 47 -5.88 -12.06 13.69
CA ALA A 47 -5.90 -13.49 13.97
C ALA A 47 -4.50 -14.00 14.36
#